data_AF-A0A9W6B9Z5-F1
#
_entry.id   AF-A0A9W6B9Z5-F1
#
_cell.length_a   1.000
_cell.length_b   1.000
_cell.length_c   1.000
_cell.angle_alpha   90.00
_cell.angle_beta   90.00
_cell.angle_gamma   90.00
#
_symmetry.space_group_name_H-M   'P 1'
#
loop_
_entity.id
_entity.type
_entity.pdbx_description
1 polymer ?
#
loop_
_entity_poly.entity_id
_entity_poly.type
_entity_poly.pdbx_seq_one_letter_code
_entity_poly.pdbx_strand_id
1 'polypeptide(L)'
;MLTLPNVIATQDISQPVFHHIDHVTDTGRLAVQRVAAAVLNATYLDERQLTFALATSTVQHVLAARHLCLVALQASVCPDNCFRLFSFADQCGIAPLRQAAEQSCLASLPRGDAAAQDAAGFAQLPQDQLQRLLQSDGLQVASEIEVFRAIAAWTQAQPLERTPLMAALVRACVRLDSMDREQLVQLDSEPATSDSPEVIRLVAHAYMLHIVGLPSGAGAARPRDSVARAAAAAAAATAMAVPAAAGCGVSGVDPFSRPAVRVV
;
A
#
# COMPACT_ATOMS: atom_id res chain seq x y z
N MET A 1 27.44 -36.63 24.72
CA MET A 1 27.84 -37.16 23.41
C MET A 1 26.68 -37.96 22.84
N LEU A 2 25.70 -37.31 22.21
CA LEU A 2 24.61 -37.97 21.49
C LEU A 2 24.75 -37.56 20.02
N THR A 3 25.32 -38.44 19.21
CA THR A 3 25.38 -38.27 17.76
C THR A 3 24.15 -38.93 17.15
N LEU A 4 23.21 -38.11 16.67
CA LEU A 4 22.14 -38.52 15.76
C LEU A 4 22.76 -38.91 14.41
N PRO A 5 22.59 -40.14 13.91
CA PRO A 5 22.91 -40.44 12.52
C PRO A 5 21.79 -39.90 11.64
N ASN A 6 22.09 -38.74 11.06
CA ASN A 6 21.82 -38.35 9.68
C ASN A 6 21.21 -39.45 8.80
N VAL A 7 19.88 -39.50 8.68
CA VAL A 7 19.18 -40.20 7.58
C VAL A 7 18.00 -39.33 7.14
N ILE A 8 18.31 -38.12 6.64
CA ILE A 8 17.42 -37.46 5.69
C ILE A 8 17.87 -37.98 4.33
N ALA A 9 17.46 -39.21 4.02
CA ALA A 9 17.49 -39.68 2.65
C ALA A 9 16.43 -38.87 1.91
N THR A 10 16.87 -38.04 0.98
CA THR A 10 16.01 -37.40 -0.03
C THR A 10 15.39 -38.50 -0.89
N GLN A 11 14.32 -39.12 -0.39
CA GLN A 11 13.51 -40.03 -1.19
C GLN A 11 12.67 -39.20 -2.14
N ASP A 12 12.93 -39.45 -3.43
CA ASP A 12 12.18 -38.90 -4.54
C ASP A 12 10.71 -39.32 -4.39
N ILE A 13 9.85 -38.33 -4.14
CA ILE A 13 8.41 -38.51 -3.87
C ILE A 13 7.72 -39.21 -5.07
N SER A 14 8.37 -39.22 -6.23
CA SER A 14 7.87 -39.86 -7.45
C SER A 14 8.03 -41.39 -7.48
N GLN A 15 8.87 -42.00 -6.61
CA GLN A 15 9.06 -43.46 -6.57
C GLN A 15 9.27 -44.01 -5.15
N PRO A 16 8.18 -44.37 -4.43
CA PRO A 16 8.30 -45.01 -3.12
C PRO A 16 8.76 -46.47 -3.23
N VAL A 17 9.86 -46.81 -2.54
CA VAL A 17 10.35 -48.19 -2.40
C VAL A 17 9.71 -48.81 -1.16
N PHE A 18 8.88 -49.85 -1.35
CA PHE A 18 8.18 -50.53 -0.27
C PHE A 18 8.90 -51.83 0.13
N HIS A 19 9.52 -51.83 1.32
CA HIS A 19 10.27 -52.98 1.86
C HIS A 19 9.42 -54.05 2.57
N HIS A 20 8.08 -53.99 2.53
CA HIS A 20 7.18 -54.83 3.36
C HIS A 20 6.10 -55.59 2.59
N ILE A 21 6.31 -55.93 1.31
CA ILE A 21 5.37 -56.78 0.55
C ILE A 21 5.54 -58.24 0.97
N ASP A 22 5.20 -58.55 2.22
CA ASP A 22 4.78 -59.90 2.60
C ASP A 22 3.27 -60.03 2.39
N HIS A 23 2.81 -61.27 2.24
CA HIS A 23 1.60 -61.70 1.54
C HIS A 23 0.33 -60.96 2.01
N VAL A 24 -0.37 -60.32 1.07
CA VAL A 24 -1.63 -59.59 1.32
C VAL A 24 -2.69 -60.56 1.86
N THR A 25 -3.01 -60.44 3.14
CA THR A 25 -4.06 -61.22 3.81
C THR A 25 -5.44 -60.76 3.34
N ASP A 26 -6.40 -61.67 3.20
CA ASP A 26 -7.75 -61.34 2.68
C ASP A 26 -8.51 -60.34 3.56
N THR A 27 -8.22 -60.32 4.86
CA THR A 27 -8.69 -59.29 5.81
C THR A 27 -8.11 -57.91 5.50
N GLY A 28 -6.84 -57.83 5.10
CA GLY A 28 -6.20 -56.59 4.66
C GLY A 28 -6.83 -56.06 3.38
N ARG A 29 -7.10 -56.93 2.39
CA ARG A 29 -7.79 -56.56 1.15
C ARG A 29 -9.19 -55.99 1.39
N LEU A 30 -9.96 -56.60 2.30
CA LEU A 30 -11.30 -56.14 2.66
C LEU A 30 -11.27 -54.80 3.42
N ALA A 31 -10.30 -54.61 4.31
CA ALA A 31 -10.11 -53.34 5.03
C ALA A 31 -9.78 -52.20 4.07
N VAL A 32 -8.87 -52.44 3.12
CA VAL A 32 -8.53 -51.49 2.05
C VAL A 32 -9.76 -51.14 1.20
N GLN A 33 -10.56 -52.14 0.79
CA GLN A 33 -11.80 -51.91 0.04
C GLN A 33 -12.84 -51.09 0.83
N ARG A 34 -12.96 -51.29 2.14
CA ARG A 34 -13.91 -50.52 2.96
C ARG A 34 -13.46 -49.07 3.15
N VAL A 35 -12.17 -48.83 3.35
CA VAL A 35 -11.62 -47.46 3.43
C VAL A 35 -11.74 -46.76 2.06
N ALA A 36 -11.47 -47.48 0.97
CA ALA A 36 -11.66 -47.01 -0.39
C ALA A 36 -13.11 -46.60 -0.69
N ALA A 37 -14.08 -47.43 -0.34
CA ALA A 37 -15.50 -47.13 -0.53
C ALA A 37 -15.94 -45.95 0.35
N ALA A 38 -15.44 -45.86 1.59
CA ALA A 38 -15.84 -44.82 2.55
C ALA A 38 -15.21 -43.45 2.27
N VAL A 39 -13.95 -43.40 1.81
CA VAL A 39 -13.19 -42.15 1.65
C VAL A 39 -13.14 -41.67 0.20
N LEU A 40 -13.11 -42.60 -0.77
CA LEU A 40 -12.84 -42.31 -2.17
C LEU A 40 -14.01 -42.66 -3.12
N ASN A 41 -15.08 -43.26 -2.60
CA ASN A 41 -16.25 -43.69 -3.38
C ASN A 41 -15.90 -44.61 -4.58
N ALA A 42 -14.83 -45.40 -4.47
CA ALA A 42 -14.33 -46.27 -5.54
C ALA A 42 -14.49 -47.76 -5.18
N THR A 43 -14.83 -48.59 -6.17
CA THR A 43 -15.23 -50.00 -6.00
C THR A 43 -14.07 -51.00 -5.96
N TYR A 44 -12.89 -50.62 -6.44
CA TYR A 44 -11.67 -51.42 -6.40
C TYR A 44 -10.48 -50.47 -6.26
N LEU A 45 -9.59 -50.75 -5.31
CA LEU A 45 -8.43 -49.93 -5.02
C LEU A 45 -7.25 -50.84 -4.69
N ASP A 46 -6.23 -50.77 -5.54
CA ASP A 46 -4.97 -51.50 -5.37
C ASP A 46 -4.12 -50.82 -4.28
N GLU A 47 -3.19 -51.54 -3.64
CA GLU A 47 -2.42 -51.01 -2.49
C GLU A 47 -1.59 -49.75 -2.85
N ARG A 48 -1.12 -49.69 -4.10
CA ARG A 48 -0.46 -48.51 -4.70
C ARG A 48 -1.43 -47.35 -4.94
N GLN A 49 -2.66 -47.64 -5.33
CA GLN A 49 -3.69 -46.62 -5.54
C GLN A 49 -4.19 -46.07 -4.20
N LEU A 50 -4.24 -46.89 -3.15
CA LEU A 50 -4.60 -46.46 -1.81
C LEU A 50 -3.52 -45.56 -1.21
N THR A 51 -2.25 -45.96 -1.30
CA THR A 51 -1.12 -45.14 -0.84
C THR A 51 -1.01 -43.84 -1.62
N PHE A 52 -1.22 -43.88 -2.94
CA PHE A 52 -1.32 -42.67 -3.76
C PHE A 52 -2.50 -41.79 -3.34
N ALA A 53 -3.71 -42.36 -3.18
CA ALA A 53 -4.90 -41.61 -2.80
C ALA A 53 -4.77 -40.97 -1.40
N LEU A 54 -4.16 -41.69 -0.45
CA LEU A 54 -3.84 -41.16 0.88
C LEU A 54 -2.83 -40.01 0.76
N ALA A 55 -1.74 -40.20 0.01
CA ALA A 55 -0.74 -39.15 -0.22
C ALA A 55 -1.32 -37.92 -0.93
N THR A 56 -2.21 -38.11 -1.92
CA THR A 56 -2.89 -36.99 -2.58
C THR A 56 -3.90 -36.33 -1.67
N SER A 57 -4.59 -37.09 -0.81
CA SER A 57 -5.58 -36.53 0.11
C SER A 57 -4.93 -35.62 1.15
N THR A 58 -3.76 -35.97 1.69
CA THR A 58 -3.07 -35.12 2.66
C THR A 58 -2.61 -33.82 2.01
N VAL A 59 -2.05 -33.90 0.79
CA VAL A 59 -1.70 -32.71 0.00
C VAL A 59 -2.93 -31.85 -0.28
N GLN A 60 -4.05 -32.45 -0.66
CA GLN A 60 -5.29 -31.74 -0.97
C GLN A 60 -5.88 -31.04 0.27
N HIS A 61 -5.84 -31.67 1.44
CA HIS A 61 -6.24 -31.03 2.69
C HIS A 61 -5.34 -29.84 3.05
N VAL A 62 -4.02 -29.96 2.88
CA VAL A 62 -3.07 -28.86 3.11
C VAL A 62 -3.33 -27.69 2.16
N LEU A 63 -3.61 -27.96 0.89
CA LEU A 63 -3.97 -26.92 -0.08
C LEU A 63 -5.29 -26.23 0.27
N ALA A 64 -6.31 -26.99 0.68
CA ALA A 64 -7.58 -26.43 1.13
C ALA A 64 -7.42 -25.56 2.39
N ALA A 65 -6.65 -26.03 3.38
CA ALA A 65 -6.34 -25.26 4.58
C ALA A 65 -5.59 -23.98 4.25
N ARG A 66 -4.58 -24.04 3.37
CA ARG A 66 -3.87 -22.86 2.87
C ARG A 66 -4.84 -21.85 2.25
N HIS A 67 -5.74 -22.29 1.38
CA HIS A 67 -6.72 -21.41 0.74
C HIS A 67 -7.59 -20.70 1.78
N LEU A 68 -8.14 -21.44 2.75
CA LEU A 68 -8.95 -20.86 3.84
C LEU A 68 -8.15 -19.85 4.68
N CYS A 69 -6.89 -20.14 5.00
CA CYS A 69 -6.02 -19.20 5.71
C CYS A 69 -5.78 -17.91 4.90
N LEU A 70 -5.59 -18.00 3.58
CA LEU A 70 -5.42 -16.82 2.73
C LEU A 70 -6.67 -15.96 2.70
N VAL A 71 -7.85 -16.57 2.57
CA VAL A 71 -9.13 -15.86 2.60
C VAL A 71 -9.34 -15.19 3.96
N ALA A 72 -9.02 -15.87 5.06
CA ALA A 72 -9.10 -15.30 6.40
C ALA A 72 -8.14 -14.12 6.58
N LEU A 73 -6.89 -14.24 6.11
CA LEU A 73 -5.90 -13.17 6.16
C LEU A 73 -6.35 -11.95 5.34
N GLN A 74 -6.91 -12.17 4.14
CA GLN A 74 -7.49 -11.10 3.30
C GLN A 74 -8.65 -10.40 4.00
N ALA A 75 -9.54 -11.15 4.65
CA ALA A 75 -10.64 -10.58 5.41
C ALA A 75 -10.18 -9.83 6.68
N SER A 76 -9.02 -10.20 7.23
CA SER A 76 -8.44 -9.57 8.43
C SER A 76 -7.61 -8.32 8.16
N VAL A 77 -7.47 -7.88 6.89
CA VAL A 77 -6.71 -6.68 6.56
C VAL A 77 -7.40 -5.47 7.16
N CYS A 78 -6.70 -4.79 8.04
CA CYS A 78 -7.11 -3.60 8.78
C CYS A 78 -6.02 -2.53 8.65
N PRO A 79 -6.35 -1.24 8.85
CA PRO A 79 -5.33 -0.18 8.80
C PRO A 79 -4.19 -0.39 9.82
N ASP A 80 -4.46 -1.03 10.95
CA ASP A 80 -3.47 -1.30 12.01
C ASP A 80 -2.47 -2.42 11.67
N ASN A 81 -2.74 -3.24 10.65
CA ASN A 81 -1.91 -4.40 10.27
C ASN A 81 -1.48 -4.41 8.80
N CYS A 82 -1.88 -3.39 8.03
CA CYS A 82 -1.74 -3.38 6.59
C CYS A 82 -0.27 -3.47 6.14
N PHE A 83 0.66 -2.75 6.77
CA PHE A 83 2.08 -2.76 6.37
C PHE A 83 2.75 -4.09 6.71
N ARG A 84 2.42 -4.68 7.87
CA ARG A 84 2.91 -6.01 8.26
C ARG A 84 2.44 -7.09 7.29
N LEU A 85 1.14 -7.10 6.97
CA LEU A 85 0.56 -8.07 6.03
C LEU A 85 1.07 -7.87 4.61
N PHE A 86 1.31 -6.62 4.19
CA PHE A 86 1.92 -6.32 2.90
C PHE A 86 3.34 -6.89 2.79
N SER A 87 4.20 -6.62 3.77
CA SER A 87 5.57 -7.15 3.80
C SER A 87 5.59 -8.68 3.86
N PHE A 88 4.71 -9.29 4.67
CA PHE A 88 4.53 -10.73 4.73
C PHE A 88 4.09 -11.32 3.39
N ALA A 89 3.07 -10.74 2.74
CA ALA A 89 2.56 -11.23 1.48
C ALA A 89 3.59 -11.13 0.34
N ASP A 90 4.41 -10.08 0.35
CA ASP A 90 5.49 -9.89 -0.62
C ASP A 90 6.62 -10.93 -0.41
N GLN A 91 7.02 -11.19 0.83
CA GLN A 91 8.01 -12.23 1.16
C GLN A 91 7.53 -13.65 0.80
N CYS A 92 6.25 -13.94 1.04
CA CYS A 92 5.66 -15.24 0.70
C CYS A 92 5.24 -15.38 -0.77
N GLY A 93 5.34 -14.33 -1.58
CA GLY A 93 4.92 -14.33 -2.99
C GLY A 93 3.42 -14.51 -3.20
N ILE A 94 2.58 -14.11 -2.24
CA ILE A 94 1.12 -14.27 -2.30
C ILE A 94 0.50 -13.02 -2.93
N ALA A 95 0.40 -13.00 -4.26
CA ALA A 95 -0.12 -11.87 -5.02
C ALA A 95 -1.49 -11.32 -4.56
N PRO A 96 -2.53 -12.15 -4.32
CA PRO A 96 -3.86 -11.61 -4.01
C PRO A 96 -3.94 -11.01 -2.61
N LEU A 97 -3.20 -11.53 -1.62
CA LEU A 97 -3.09 -10.93 -0.29
C LEU A 97 -2.29 -9.63 -0.35
N ARG A 98 -1.20 -9.60 -1.13
CA ARG A 98 -0.37 -8.41 -1.33
C ARG A 98 -1.21 -7.27 -1.92
N GLN A 99 -2.00 -7.54 -2.95
CA GLN A 99 -2.85 -6.52 -3.59
C GLN A 99 -3.92 -5.96 -2.63
N ALA A 100 -4.55 -6.82 -1.83
CA ALA A 100 -5.53 -6.38 -0.84
C ALA A 100 -4.88 -5.52 0.27
N ALA A 101 -3.71 -5.93 0.76
CA ALA A 101 -2.95 -5.16 1.75
C ALA A 101 -2.45 -3.83 1.18
N GLU A 102 -1.96 -3.84 -0.07
CA GLU A 102 -1.50 -2.65 -0.80
C GLU A 102 -2.60 -1.59 -0.91
N GLN A 103 -3.81 -1.98 -1.32
CA GLN A 103 -4.94 -1.05 -1.41
C GLN A 103 -5.27 -0.41 -0.06
N SER A 104 -5.24 -1.18 1.02
CA SER A 104 -5.44 -0.67 2.37
C SER A 104 -4.30 0.25 2.82
N CYS A 105 -3.04 -0.07 2.50
CA CYS A 105 -1.89 0.80 2.74
C CYS A 105 -2.03 2.14 2.01
N LEU A 106 -2.41 2.12 0.73
CA LEU A 106 -2.57 3.34 -0.08
C LEU A 106 -3.69 4.27 0.45
N ALA A 107 -4.68 3.70 1.12
CA ALA A 107 -5.76 4.44 1.77
C ALA A 107 -5.40 4.96 3.18
N SER A 108 -4.51 4.28 3.91
CA SER A 108 -4.13 4.65 5.28
C SER A 108 -2.96 5.64 5.34
N LEU A 109 -1.96 5.49 4.45
CA LEU A 109 -0.74 6.33 4.37
C LEU A 109 -0.97 7.86 4.43
N PRO A 110 -1.95 8.46 3.72
CA PRO A 110 -2.13 9.91 3.67
C PRO A 110 -2.65 10.53 4.98
N ARG A 111 -3.27 9.75 5.86
CA ARG A 111 -4.09 10.32 6.94
C ARG A 111 -3.27 10.88 8.11
N GLY A 112 -1.93 10.96 8.03
CA GLY A 112 -1.04 11.27 9.16
C GLY A 112 -1.06 10.22 10.28
N ASP A 113 -2.14 9.45 10.37
CA ASP A 113 -2.42 8.40 11.31
C ASP A 113 -1.82 7.05 10.91
N ALA A 114 -1.31 6.85 9.69
CA ALA A 114 -0.67 5.57 9.35
C ALA A 114 0.55 5.28 10.23
N ALA A 115 1.34 6.33 10.52
CA ALA A 115 2.42 6.26 11.48
C ALA A 115 1.93 6.13 12.94
N ALA A 116 0.64 6.37 13.23
CA ALA A 116 0.04 6.22 14.55
C ALA A 116 -0.70 4.87 14.73
N GLN A 117 -1.29 4.33 13.66
CA GLN A 117 -2.11 3.12 13.63
C GLN A 117 -1.24 1.87 13.43
N ASP A 118 -0.23 1.94 12.56
CA ASP A 118 0.74 0.86 12.37
C ASP A 118 2.18 1.40 12.31
N ALA A 119 2.56 2.15 13.35
CA ALA A 119 3.89 2.71 13.53
C ALA A 119 5.00 1.67 13.39
N ALA A 120 4.78 0.50 14.00
CA ALA A 120 5.75 -0.59 14.04
C ALA A 120 5.94 -1.24 12.67
N GLY A 121 4.84 -1.47 11.94
CA GLY A 121 4.89 -2.01 10.57
C GLY A 121 5.52 -1.04 9.59
N PHE A 122 5.19 0.26 9.70
CA PHE A 122 5.76 1.30 8.86
C PHE A 122 7.26 1.49 9.09
N ALA A 123 7.71 1.49 10.34
CA ALA A 123 9.12 1.62 10.68
C ALA A 123 9.98 0.45 10.16
N GLN A 124 9.42 -0.76 10.08
CA GLN A 124 10.12 -1.96 9.64
C GLN A 124 10.03 -2.21 8.12
N LEU A 125 9.30 -1.37 7.38
CA LEU A 125 9.10 -1.54 5.95
C LEU A 125 10.43 -1.36 5.17
N PRO A 126 10.80 -2.28 4.26
CA PRO A 126 11.99 -2.13 3.44
C PRO A 126 11.82 -1.04 2.38
N GLN A 127 12.94 -0.46 1.94
CA GLN A 127 12.97 0.66 0.99
C GLN A 127 12.20 0.34 -0.31
N ASP A 128 12.44 -0.83 -0.91
CA ASP A 128 11.82 -1.21 -2.19
C ASP A 128 10.30 -1.32 -2.12
N GLN A 129 9.78 -1.72 -0.95
CA GLN A 129 8.35 -1.81 -0.70
C GLN A 129 7.76 -0.42 -0.51
N LEU A 130 8.42 0.44 0.29
CA LEU A 130 7.99 1.82 0.48
C LEU A 130 7.98 2.57 -0.85
N GLN A 131 9.04 2.47 -1.64
CA GLN A 131 9.15 3.12 -2.94
C GLN A 131 8.01 2.71 -3.87
N ARG A 132 7.66 1.41 -3.93
CA ARG A 132 6.51 0.94 -4.72
C ARG A 132 5.18 1.57 -4.27
N LEU A 133 4.94 1.61 -2.97
CA LEU A 133 3.72 2.24 -2.42
C LEU A 133 3.68 3.73 -2.74
N LEU A 134 4.79 4.44 -2.55
CA LEU A 134 4.86 5.88 -2.78
C LEU A 134 4.88 6.25 -4.25
N GLN A 135 5.34 5.40 -5.17
CA GLN A 135 5.28 5.66 -6.61
C GLN A 135 3.90 5.41 -7.22
N SER A 136 3.03 4.68 -6.51
CA SER A 136 1.68 4.37 -6.99
C SER A 136 0.82 5.63 -7.16
N ASP A 137 0.17 5.74 -8.32
CA ASP A 137 -0.83 6.78 -8.62
C ASP A 137 -2.11 6.61 -7.78
N GLY A 138 -2.35 5.42 -7.24
CA GLY A 138 -3.51 5.11 -6.40
C GLY A 138 -3.41 5.60 -4.95
N LEU A 139 -2.31 6.26 -4.59
CA LEU A 139 -2.13 6.82 -3.24
C LEU A 139 -3.16 7.92 -2.99
N GLN A 140 -3.91 7.86 -1.88
CA GLN A 140 -5.00 8.80 -1.61
C GLN A 140 -4.56 10.06 -0.85
N VAL A 141 -3.50 10.74 -1.28
CA VAL A 141 -2.99 11.96 -0.64
C VAL A 141 -3.73 13.22 -1.07
N ALA A 142 -3.88 14.17 -0.15
CA ALA A 142 -4.41 15.50 -0.44
C ALA A 142 -3.36 16.41 -1.10
N SER A 143 -2.09 16.18 -0.79
CA SER A 143 -0.95 16.97 -1.27
C SER A 143 0.34 16.15 -1.29
N GLU A 144 1.30 16.51 -2.15
CA GLU A 144 2.61 15.83 -2.22
C GLU A 144 3.46 16.06 -0.96
N ILE A 145 3.15 17.07 -0.14
CA ILE A 145 3.84 17.25 1.15
C ILE A 145 3.54 16.12 2.14
N GLU A 146 2.37 15.48 2.08
CA GLU A 146 2.07 14.28 2.89
C GLU A 146 2.98 13.11 2.51
N VAL A 147 3.31 12.97 1.22
CA VAL A 147 4.26 11.97 0.73
C VAL A 147 5.65 12.25 1.31
N PHE A 148 6.09 13.51 1.28
CA PHE A 148 7.38 13.89 1.88
C PHE A 148 7.42 13.61 3.38
N ARG A 149 6.38 13.99 4.13
CA ARG A 149 6.28 13.72 5.57
C ARG A 149 6.31 12.23 5.89
N ALA A 150 5.68 11.39 5.06
CA ALA A 150 5.76 9.95 5.21
C ALA A 150 7.20 9.43 5.04
N ILE A 151 7.95 9.94 4.06
CA ILE A 151 9.36 9.60 3.89
C ILE A 151 10.18 10.09 5.10
N ALA A 152 9.94 11.32 5.56
CA ALA A 152 10.59 11.89 6.75
C ALA A 152 10.36 11.04 8.01
N ALA A 153 9.12 10.61 8.26
CA ALA A 153 8.79 9.71 9.36
C ALA A 153 9.51 8.35 9.23
N TRP A 154 9.57 7.80 8.02
CA TRP A 154 10.27 6.53 7.77
C TRP A 154 11.79 6.63 7.98
N THR A 155 12.41 7.74 7.60
CA THR A 155 13.85 7.96 7.82
C THR A 155 14.16 8.23 9.29
N GLN A 156 13.31 8.96 10.01
CA GLN A 156 13.48 9.23 11.43
C GLN A 156 13.42 7.96 12.28
N ALA A 157 12.73 6.92 11.81
CA ALA A 157 12.73 5.63 12.50
C ALA A 157 14.12 4.95 12.54
N GLN A 158 14.99 5.18 11.53
CA GLN A 158 16.37 4.68 11.49
C GLN A 158 17.30 5.67 10.78
N PRO A 159 17.70 6.77 11.46
CA PRO A 159 18.39 7.88 10.81
C PRO A 159 19.78 7.49 10.28
N LEU A 160 20.52 6.63 10.97
CA LEU A 160 21.88 6.23 10.58
C LEU A 160 21.95 5.59 9.18
N GLU A 161 21.01 4.72 8.85
CA GLU A 161 21.03 3.98 7.58
C GLU A 161 20.18 4.67 6.49
N ARG A 162 19.13 5.40 6.87
CA ARG A 162 18.11 5.90 5.93
C ARG A 162 18.30 7.35 5.49
N THR A 163 19.09 8.15 6.21
CA THR A 163 19.42 9.53 5.81
C THR A 163 19.99 9.64 4.38
N PRO A 164 20.94 8.80 3.93
CA PRO A 164 21.43 8.88 2.54
C PRO A 164 20.38 8.46 1.50
N LEU A 165 19.41 7.63 1.90
CA LEU A 165 18.35 7.13 1.03
C LEU A 165 17.21 8.14 0.85
N MET A 166 17.04 9.06 1.80
CA MET A 166 16.04 10.12 1.78
C MET A 166 16.00 10.85 0.43
N ALA A 167 17.14 11.37 -0.01
CA ALA A 167 17.22 12.18 -1.21
C ALA A 167 16.87 11.40 -2.48
N ALA A 168 17.23 10.12 -2.53
CA ALA A 168 16.86 9.23 -3.63
C ALA A 168 15.35 8.96 -3.64
N LEU A 169 14.75 8.70 -2.48
CA LEU A 169 13.31 8.49 -2.34
C LEU A 169 12.50 9.74 -2.70
N VAL A 170 12.91 10.91 -2.21
CA VAL A 170 12.25 12.19 -2.53
C VAL A 170 12.29 12.44 -4.03
N ARG A 171 13.45 12.27 -4.68
CA ARG A 171 13.58 12.44 -6.13
C ARG A 171 12.72 11.47 -6.93
N ALA A 172 12.59 10.24 -6.47
CA ALA A 172 11.90 9.17 -7.20
C ALA A 172 10.40 9.08 -6.93
N CYS A 173 9.93 9.58 -5.78
CA CYS A 173 8.56 9.39 -5.30
C CYS A 173 7.78 10.69 -5.15
N VAL A 174 8.43 11.81 -4.83
CA VAL A 174 7.75 13.10 -4.63
C VAL A 174 7.73 13.85 -5.94
N ARG A 175 6.52 14.20 -6.41
CA ARG A 175 6.34 14.95 -7.67
C ARG A 175 6.50 16.44 -7.42
N LEU A 176 7.73 16.87 -7.11
CA LEU A 176 8.08 18.26 -6.79
C LEU A 176 7.63 19.26 -7.87
N ASP A 177 7.64 18.84 -9.14
CA ASP A 177 7.20 19.65 -10.28
C ASP A 177 5.69 19.96 -10.27
N SER A 178 4.90 19.15 -9.57
CA SER A 178 3.45 19.30 -9.46
C SER A 178 2.99 20.02 -8.20
N MET A 179 3.93 20.37 -7.31
CA MET A 179 3.66 21.08 -6.07
C MET A 179 3.48 22.57 -6.31
N ASP A 180 2.51 23.17 -5.65
CA ASP A 180 2.26 24.60 -5.65
C ASP A 180 3.17 25.36 -4.67
N ARG A 181 3.31 26.68 -4.87
CA ARG A 181 4.25 27.53 -4.08
C ARG A 181 4.03 27.42 -2.57
N GLU A 182 2.80 27.32 -2.12
CA GLU A 182 2.48 27.17 -0.69
C GLU A 182 3.00 25.85 -0.13
N GLN A 183 2.86 24.75 -0.89
CA GLN A 183 3.38 23.45 -0.51
C GLN A 183 4.91 23.43 -0.46
N LEU A 184 5.59 24.12 -1.38
CA LEU A 184 7.05 24.26 -1.35
C LEU A 184 7.53 25.05 -0.13
N VAL A 185 6.81 26.09 0.30
CA VAL A 185 7.14 26.84 1.53
C VAL A 185 6.97 25.96 2.77
N GLN A 186 5.89 25.17 2.81
CA GLN A 186 5.68 24.20 3.88
C GLN A 186 6.78 23.14 3.90
N LEU A 187 7.20 22.64 2.73
CA LEU A 187 8.29 21.66 2.58
C LEU A 187 9.63 22.21 3.11
N ASP A 188 9.93 23.47 2.82
CA ASP A 188 11.15 24.16 3.31
C ASP A 188 11.14 24.37 4.83
N SER A 189 9.95 24.44 5.43
CA SER A 189 9.77 24.57 6.89
C SER A 189 9.97 23.25 7.64
N GLU A 190 9.99 22.10 6.95
CA GLU A 190 10.16 20.79 7.58
C GLU A 190 11.63 20.55 7.99
N PRO A 191 11.90 20.05 9.21
CA PRO A 191 13.28 19.89 9.71
C PRO A 191 14.08 18.87 8.87
N ALA A 192 13.44 17.82 8.37
CA ALA A 192 14.06 16.79 7.54
C ALA A 192 14.64 17.33 6.22
N THR A 193 14.15 18.49 5.75
CA THR A 193 14.66 19.18 4.57
C THR A 193 16.02 19.80 4.86
N SER A 194 16.21 20.38 6.05
CA SER A 194 17.45 21.05 6.46
C SER A 194 18.59 20.06 6.77
N ASP A 195 18.25 18.83 7.16
CA ASP A 195 19.22 17.81 7.56
C ASP A 195 20.05 17.26 6.39
N SER A 196 19.57 17.35 5.15
CA SER A 196 20.28 16.82 3.99
C SER A 196 20.48 17.85 2.87
N PRO A 197 21.73 18.11 2.45
CA PRO A 197 22.01 19.09 1.40
C PRO A 197 21.44 18.66 0.05
N GLU A 198 21.24 17.35 -0.17
CA GLU A 198 20.67 16.84 -1.40
C GLU A 198 19.19 17.17 -1.56
N VAL A 199 18.40 17.08 -0.48
CA VAL A 199 16.97 17.45 -0.50
C VAL A 199 16.85 18.97 -0.70
N ILE A 200 17.68 19.78 -0.04
CA ILE A 200 17.73 21.23 -0.26
C ILE A 200 17.96 21.56 -1.74
N ARG A 201 18.90 20.87 -2.41
CA ARG A 201 19.11 21.06 -3.86
C ARG A 201 17.87 20.72 -4.69
N LEU A 202 17.14 19.66 -4.33
CA LEU A 202 15.91 19.26 -5.04
C LEU A 202 14.80 20.31 -4.86
N VAL A 203 14.62 20.82 -3.64
CA VAL A 203 13.64 21.87 -3.34
C VAL A 203 14.02 23.18 -4.04
N ALA A 204 15.29 23.57 -4.01
CA ALA A 204 15.78 24.75 -4.72
C ALA A 204 15.58 24.64 -6.23
N HIS A 205 15.75 23.45 -6.81
CA HIS A 205 15.45 23.20 -8.22
C HIS A 205 13.96 23.40 -8.52
N ALA A 206 13.07 22.86 -7.67
CA ALA A 206 11.62 23.02 -7.81
C ALA A 206 11.19 24.50 -7.72
N TYR A 207 11.79 25.28 -6.81
CA TYR A 207 11.60 26.73 -6.75
C TYR A 207 12.06 27.44 -8.02
N MET A 208 13.20 27.03 -8.57
CA MET A 208 13.72 27.62 -9.80
C MET A 208 12.76 27.37 -10.97
N LEU A 209 12.22 26.16 -11.10
CA LEU A 209 11.22 25.83 -12.13
C LEU A 209 9.98 26.73 -12.01
N HIS A 210 9.52 26.98 -10.77
CA HIS A 210 8.41 27.89 -10.50
C HIS A 210 8.70 29.35 -10.89
N ILE A 211 9.89 29.85 -10.59
CA ILE A 211 10.28 31.24 -10.88
C ILE A 211 10.48 31.46 -12.38
N VAL A 212 11.14 30.50 -13.04
CA VAL A 212 11.49 30.62 -14.46
C VAL A 212 10.26 30.39 -15.37
N GLY A 213 9.18 29.82 -14.83
CA GLY A 213 7.92 29.60 -15.57
C GLY A 213 8.08 28.63 -16.74
N LEU A 214 9.17 27.85 -16.77
CA LEU A 214 9.27 26.74 -17.71
C LEU A 214 8.22 25.71 -17.28
N PRO A 215 7.32 25.27 -18.19
CA PRO A 215 6.57 24.06 -17.92
C PRO A 215 7.59 22.97 -17.65
N SER A 216 7.42 22.21 -16.55
CA SER A 216 8.08 20.91 -16.41
C SER A 216 7.98 20.23 -17.78
N GLY A 217 9.10 19.76 -18.33
CA GLY A 217 9.26 19.49 -19.76
C GLY A 217 8.22 18.52 -20.32
N ALA A 218 8.30 18.13 -21.59
CA ALA A 218 7.31 17.28 -22.27
C ALA A 218 6.97 15.90 -21.63
N GLY A 219 7.48 15.59 -20.43
CA GLY A 219 7.01 14.56 -19.51
C GLY A 219 6.72 15.09 -18.09
N ALA A 220 6.09 16.27 -17.95
CA ALA A 220 5.72 16.86 -16.66
C ALA A 220 5.03 15.84 -15.78
N ALA A 221 5.61 15.57 -14.60
CA ALA A 221 5.01 14.68 -13.63
C ALA A 221 3.63 15.20 -13.29
N ARG A 222 2.59 14.51 -13.77
CA ARG A 222 1.21 14.90 -13.48
C ARG A 222 0.99 14.78 -11.97
N PRO A 223 0.26 15.72 -11.34
CA PRO A 223 -0.18 15.51 -9.97
C PRO A 223 -0.93 14.18 -9.91
N ARG A 224 -0.77 13.44 -8.81
CA ARG A 224 -1.46 12.15 -8.61
C ARG A 224 -2.96 12.34 -8.76
N ASP A 225 -3.67 11.27 -9.13
CA ASP A 225 -5.12 11.30 -9.32
C ASP A 225 -5.88 11.76 -8.06
N SER A 226 -5.36 11.48 -6.87
CA SER A 226 -5.91 11.99 -5.60
C SER A 226 -5.70 13.49 -5.42
N VAL A 227 -4.49 13.99 -5.72
CA VAL A 227 -4.10 15.40 -5.58
C VAL A 227 -4.85 16.25 -6.60
N ALA A 228 -4.98 15.77 -7.85
CA ALA A 228 -5.79 16.43 -8.87
C ALA A 228 -7.26 16.53 -8.46
N ARG A 229 -7.83 15.46 -7.88
CA ARG A 229 -9.20 15.49 -7.34
C ARG A 229 -9.33 16.42 -6.13
N ALA A 230 -8.36 16.42 -5.22
CA ALA A 230 -8.34 17.30 -4.05
C ALA A 230 -8.25 18.78 -4.45
N ALA A 231 -7.35 19.11 -5.39
CA ALA A 231 -7.22 20.44 -5.96
C ALA A 231 -8.50 20.90 -6.67
N ALA A 232 -9.15 20.01 -7.44
CA ALA A 232 -10.44 20.30 -8.07
C ALA A 232 -11.56 20.53 -7.05
N ALA A 233 -11.60 19.74 -5.97
CA ALA A 233 -12.55 19.90 -4.88
C ALA A 233 -12.31 21.21 -4.10
N ALA A 234 -11.06 21.57 -3.82
CA ALA A 234 -10.69 22.84 -3.19
C ALA A 234 -11.06 24.04 -4.07
N ALA A 235 -10.80 23.97 -5.39
CA ALA A 235 -11.21 24.99 -6.34
C ALA A 235 -12.74 25.15 -6.40
N ALA A 236 -13.49 24.04 -6.37
CA ALA A 236 -14.94 24.07 -6.32
C ALA A 236 -15.48 24.68 -5.01
N ALA A 237 -14.86 24.36 -3.86
CA ALA A 237 -15.21 24.95 -2.57
C ALA A 237 -14.95 26.47 -2.55
N THR A 238 -13.83 26.93 -3.09
CA THR A 238 -13.52 28.36 -3.23
C THR A 238 -14.51 29.06 -4.16
N ALA A 239 -14.91 28.44 -5.27
CA ALA A 239 -15.92 28.99 -6.18
C ALA A 239 -17.32 29.08 -5.54
N MET A 240 -17.69 28.13 -4.68
CA MET A 240 -18.94 28.18 -3.91
C MET A 240 -18.89 29.16 -2.74
N ALA A 241 -17.69 29.50 -2.24
CA ALA A 241 -17.47 30.46 -1.16
C ALA A 241 -17.37 31.92 -1.64
N VAL A 242 -17.29 32.18 -2.96
CA VAL A 242 -17.42 33.55 -3.49
C VAL A 242 -18.87 34.00 -3.27
N PRO A 243 -19.15 34.99 -2.39
CA PRO A 243 -20.50 35.48 -2.24
C PRO A 243 -20.92 36.16 -3.54
N ALA A 244 -22.16 35.93 -3.95
CA ALA A 244 -22.83 36.65 -5.02
C ALA A 244 -22.97 38.14 -4.67
N ALA A 245 -21.88 38.90 -4.73
CA ALA A 245 -21.87 40.35 -4.64
C ALA A 245 -22.04 40.94 -6.04
N ALA A 246 -23.20 40.68 -6.66
CA ALA A 246 -23.61 41.36 -7.88
C ALA A 246 -25.12 41.55 -7.86
N GLY A 247 -25.56 42.75 -7.46
CA GLY A 247 -26.93 43.23 -7.68
C GLY A 247 -27.61 43.87 -6.49
N CYS A 248 -27.13 45.03 -6.04
CA CYS A 248 -28.01 46.01 -5.39
C CYS A 248 -27.96 47.30 -6.20
N GLY A 249 -29.14 47.71 -6.65
CA GLY A 249 -29.35 48.67 -7.73
C GLY A 249 -28.90 50.08 -7.42
N VAL A 250 -28.40 50.74 -8.47
CA VAL A 250 -28.33 52.19 -8.59
C VAL A 250 -29.76 52.75 -8.62
N SER A 251 -30.26 53.27 -7.50
CA SER A 251 -31.40 54.19 -7.49
C SER A 251 -30.87 55.62 -7.54
N GLY A 252 -31.23 56.33 -8.62
CA GLY A 252 -30.81 57.68 -8.93
C GLY A 252 -31.10 58.70 -7.83
N VAL A 253 -30.18 59.66 -7.72
CA VAL A 253 -30.35 60.86 -6.90
C VAL A 253 -30.41 62.04 -7.86
N ASP A 254 -31.60 62.61 -8.02
CA ASP A 254 -31.87 63.85 -8.75
C ASP A 254 -31.19 65.05 -8.04
N PRO A 255 -30.53 65.97 -8.77
CA PRO A 255 -29.81 67.08 -8.16
C PRO A 255 -30.59 68.40 -8.21
N PHE A 256 -31.86 68.48 -7.79
CA PHE A 256 -32.53 69.77 -7.58
C PHE A 256 -33.62 69.70 -6.52
N SER A 257 -33.30 70.05 -5.27
CA SER A 257 -34.32 70.53 -4.33
C SER A 257 -33.69 71.53 -3.34
N ARG A 258 -34.06 72.81 -3.48
CA ARG A 258 -33.66 73.92 -2.60
C ARG A 258 -34.42 73.82 -1.28
N PRO A 259 -33.81 74.14 -0.12
CA PRO A 259 -34.58 74.31 1.10
C PRO A 259 -35.31 75.67 1.10
N ALA A 260 -36.61 75.62 1.36
CA ALA A 260 -37.45 76.79 1.61
C ALA A 260 -37.17 77.37 3.00
N VAL A 261 -36.95 78.69 3.02
CA VAL A 261 -36.90 79.55 4.20
C VAL A 261 -38.24 79.45 4.95
N ARG A 262 -38.21 79.20 6.27
CA ARG A 262 -39.38 79.37 7.13
C ARG A 262 -39.10 80.49 8.13
N VAL A 263 -39.81 81.59 7.91
CA VAL A 263 -40.06 82.68 8.85
C VAL A 263 -40.87 82.13 10.02
N VAL A 264 -40.41 82.41 11.25
CA VAL A 264 -41.10 83.08 12.39
C VAL A 264 -40.09 83.14 13.53
#